data_AF-A0A9D1IT06-F1
#
_entry.id   AF-A0A9D1IT06-F1
#
_cell.length_a   1.000
_cell.length_b   1.000
_cell.length_c   1.000
_cell.angle_alpha   90.00
_cell.angle_beta   90.00
_cell.angle_gamma   90.00
#
_symmetry.space_group_name_H-M   'P 1'
#
loop_
_entity.id
_entity.type
_entity.pdbx_description
1 polymer ?
#
loop_
_entity_poly.entity_id
_entity_poly.type
_entity_poly.pdbx_seq_one_letter_code
_entity_poly.pdbx_strand_id
1 'polypeptide(L)'
;MNDLSLHILDVAQNSLTAGATCVELAVRDSGGLRRLTIADNGCGMDSEMLARVTSPFATTRKTRKVGLGLPLLKMSAELTGGGLWVESQKGKGTVVTAEFVLSNIDCPPLGDMGGTMQLLVQQSPGVRFIYRRQTEKGEFALDTDEVRAELDGVPLDHPEVLAFIRQFVNENEKEIVEVHQ
;
A
#
# COMPACT_ATOMS: atom_id res chain seq x y z
N MET A 1 -14.01 4.10 11.23
CA MET A 1 -13.05 3.12 11.77
C MET A 1 -11.84 3.18 10.85
N ASN A 2 -10.64 3.48 11.35
CA ASN A 2 -9.43 3.52 10.49
C ASN A 2 -9.01 2.07 10.21
N ASP A 3 -8.93 1.69 8.94
CA ASP A 3 -8.43 0.39 8.49
C ASP A 3 -7.06 0.53 7.82
N LEU A 4 -6.41 -0.59 7.52
CA LEU A 4 -5.07 -0.59 6.91
C LEU A 4 -5.07 -0.07 5.47
N SER A 5 -6.16 -0.21 4.72
CA SER A 5 -6.25 0.24 3.32
C SER A 5 -6.09 1.76 3.20
N LEU A 6 -6.57 2.53 4.20
CA LEU A 6 -6.37 3.98 4.28
C LEU A 6 -4.91 4.33 4.60
N HIS A 7 -4.26 3.60 5.50
CA HIS A 7 -2.82 3.79 5.77
C HIS A 7 -1.97 3.48 4.53
N ILE A 8 -2.31 2.41 3.80
CA ILE A 8 -1.64 2.04 2.56
C ILE A 8 -1.82 3.13 1.51
N LEU A 9 -3.03 3.65 1.32
CA LEU A 9 -3.31 4.75 0.40
C LEU A 9 -2.46 6.00 0.73
N ASP A 10 -2.44 6.40 2.00
CA ASP A 10 -1.67 7.58 2.45
C ASP A 10 -0.16 7.43 2.19
N VAL A 11 0.40 6.24 2.43
CA VAL A 11 1.83 5.97 2.21
C VAL A 11 2.13 5.86 0.72
N ALA A 12 1.29 5.18 -0.07
CA ALA A 12 1.46 5.08 -1.53
C ALA A 12 1.38 6.47 -2.21
N GLN A 13 0.56 7.39 -1.70
CA GLN A 13 0.56 8.78 -2.19
C GLN A 13 1.88 9.53 -1.92
N ASN A 14 2.65 9.15 -0.90
CA ASN A 14 4.01 9.69 -0.73
C ASN A 14 4.93 9.24 -1.87
N SER A 15 4.81 7.98 -2.31
CA SER A 15 5.56 7.45 -3.45
C SER A 15 5.25 8.21 -4.75
N LEU A 16 3.97 8.54 -4.99
CA LEU A 16 3.57 9.39 -6.12
C LEU A 16 4.18 10.79 -6.04
N THR A 17 4.19 11.39 -4.84
CA THR A 17 4.82 12.70 -4.60
C THR A 17 6.35 12.63 -4.81
N ALA A 18 6.96 11.48 -4.54
CA ALA A 18 8.38 11.22 -4.77
C ALA A 18 8.72 10.98 -6.26
N GLY A 19 7.74 11.03 -7.16
CA GLY A 19 7.94 10.83 -8.60
C GLY A 19 8.13 9.37 -9.00
N ALA A 20 7.64 8.42 -8.20
CA ALA A 20 7.70 7.01 -8.54
C ALA A 20 6.92 6.72 -9.84
N THR A 21 7.49 5.87 -10.68
CA THR A 21 6.81 5.31 -11.88
C THR A 21 6.33 3.89 -11.65
N CYS A 22 6.79 3.25 -10.58
CA CYS A 22 6.35 1.92 -10.14
C CYS A 22 6.17 1.93 -8.62
N VAL A 23 5.01 1.43 -8.16
CA VAL A 23 4.70 1.23 -6.75
C VAL A 23 4.17 -0.19 -6.56
N GLU A 24 4.83 -0.95 -5.71
CA GLU A 24 4.42 -2.31 -5.31
C GLU A 24 3.85 -2.27 -3.89
N LEU A 25 2.66 -2.85 -3.74
CA LEU A 25 1.93 -3.00 -2.49
C LEU A 25 1.78 -4.50 -2.24
N ALA A 26 2.29 -5.00 -1.11
CA ALA A 26 2.19 -6.40 -0.75
C ALA A 26 1.60 -6.58 0.64
N VAL A 27 0.67 -7.53 0.79
CA VAL A 27 0.04 -7.90 2.05
C VAL A 27 0.14 -9.41 2.24
N ARG A 28 0.92 -9.83 3.22
CA ARG A 28 1.11 -11.24 3.56
C ARG A 28 0.60 -11.53 4.96
N ASP A 29 -0.32 -12.48 5.07
CA ASP A 29 -0.75 -13.07 6.33
C ASP A 29 -0.13 -14.47 6.45
N SER A 30 0.70 -14.68 7.46
CA SER A 30 1.37 -15.97 7.70
C SER A 30 1.77 -16.09 9.17
N GLY A 31 1.51 -17.24 9.79
CA GLY A 31 2.00 -17.51 11.15
C GLY A 31 1.50 -16.52 12.21
N GLY A 32 0.27 -16.03 12.06
CA GLY A 32 -0.34 -15.06 12.99
C GLY A 32 0.13 -13.61 12.83
N LEU A 33 0.96 -13.31 11.82
CA LEU A 33 1.40 -11.96 11.49
C LEU A 33 0.83 -11.51 10.15
N ARG A 34 0.50 -10.22 10.06
CA ARG A 34 0.26 -9.51 8.80
C ARG A 34 1.43 -8.59 8.52
N ARG A 35 2.12 -8.83 7.41
CA ARG A 35 3.18 -7.96 6.89
C ARG A 35 2.63 -7.16 5.71
N LEU A 36 2.68 -5.83 5.85
CA LEU A 36 2.47 -4.89 4.77
C LEU A 36 3.82 -4.44 4.23
N THR A 37 3.98 -4.41 2.92
CA THR A 37 5.16 -3.86 2.25
C THR A 37 4.71 -2.88 1.18
N ILE A 38 5.29 -1.67 1.18
CA ILE A 38 5.06 -0.63 0.19
C ILE A 38 6.42 -0.25 -0.37
N ALA A 39 6.67 -0.60 -1.62
CA ALA A 39 7.93 -0.35 -2.31
C ALA A 39 7.71 0.58 -3.49
N ASP A 40 8.58 1.57 -3.67
CA ASP A 40 8.55 2.47 -4.82
C ASP A 40 9.94 2.72 -5.38
N ASN A 41 9.99 3.16 -6.64
CA ASN A 41 11.21 3.56 -7.33
C ASN A 41 11.38 5.09 -7.43
N GLY A 42 10.78 5.85 -6.51
CA GLY A 42 10.83 7.31 -6.51
C GLY A 42 12.22 7.86 -6.15
N CYS A 43 12.27 9.15 -5.82
CA CYS A 43 13.53 9.84 -5.54
C CYS A 43 14.29 9.33 -4.29
N GLY A 44 13.64 8.52 -3.44
CA GLY A 44 14.22 8.00 -2.19
C GLY A 44 14.61 9.10 -1.19
N MET A 45 15.23 8.68 -0.10
CA MET A 45 15.62 9.55 1.01
C MET A 45 17.12 9.45 1.28
N ASP A 46 17.71 10.56 1.72
CA ASP A 46 19.05 10.52 2.31
C ASP A 46 18.98 10.07 3.79
N SER A 47 20.14 9.82 4.40
CA SER A 47 20.22 9.32 5.77
C SER A 47 19.61 10.27 6.80
N GLU A 48 19.69 11.58 6.56
CA GLU A 48 19.12 12.59 7.46
C GLU A 48 17.58 12.55 7.40
N MET A 49 17.01 12.52 6.19
CA MET A 49 15.57 12.38 6.00
C MET A 49 15.06 11.03 6.52
N LEU A 50 15.76 9.93 6.25
CA LEU A 50 15.38 8.59 6.69
C LEU A 50 15.31 8.50 8.22
N ALA A 51 16.27 9.10 8.94
CA ALA A 51 16.28 9.11 10.40
C ALA A 51 15.08 9.84 11.03
N ARG A 52 14.48 10.78 10.29
CA ARG A 52 13.33 11.56 10.77
C ARG A 52 12.00 11.13 10.19
N VAL A 53 11.94 10.35 9.10
CA VAL A 53 10.69 10.11 8.32
C VAL A 53 9.55 9.47 9.14
N THR A 54 9.88 8.71 10.19
CA THR A 54 8.90 8.12 11.11
C THR A 54 8.50 9.05 12.26
N SER A 55 9.06 10.26 12.33
CA SER A 55 8.70 11.29 13.32
C SER A 55 7.46 12.05 12.85
N PRO A 56 6.48 12.32 13.73
CA PRO A 56 5.26 13.08 13.40
C PRO A 56 5.52 14.45 12.74
N PHE A 57 6.69 15.04 12.99
CA PHE A 57 7.06 16.37 12.50
C PHE A 57 7.90 16.36 11.21
N ALA A 58 8.23 15.19 10.66
CA ALA A 58 9.01 15.09 9.43
C ALA A 58 8.09 15.06 8.21
N THR A 59 7.71 16.23 7.70
CA THR A 59 7.00 16.36 6.43
C THR A 59 7.77 17.25 5.45
N THR A 60 7.66 16.94 4.16
CA THR A 60 8.11 17.77 3.03
C THR A 60 6.94 18.50 2.34
N ARG A 61 5.69 18.21 2.71
CA ARG A 61 4.49 18.80 2.10
C ARG A 61 4.28 20.24 2.61
N LYS A 62 4.18 21.21 1.70
CA LYS A 62 3.95 22.64 2.04
C LYS A 62 2.53 22.95 2.53
N THR A 63 1.55 22.10 2.21
CA THR A 63 0.11 22.35 2.44
C THR A 63 -0.45 21.71 3.71
N ARG A 64 0.18 20.67 4.24
CA ARG A 64 -0.14 20.07 5.56
C ARG A 64 1.12 20.09 6.43
N LYS A 65 1.05 20.77 7.58
CA LYS A 65 2.15 20.89 8.56
C LYS A 65 2.54 19.57 9.23
N VAL A 66 1.81 18.48 8.98
CA VAL A 66 2.04 17.16 9.60
C VAL A 66 1.98 16.07 8.53
N GLY A 67 3.04 15.27 8.44
CA GLY A 67 3.15 14.13 7.53
C GLY A 67 2.80 12.86 8.29
N LEU A 68 1.50 12.62 8.49
CA LEU A 68 1.03 11.60 9.42
C LEU A 68 0.98 10.17 8.87
N GLY A 69 1.17 9.95 7.57
CA GLY A 69 1.03 8.61 6.96
C GLY A 69 1.92 7.55 7.63
N LEU A 70 3.24 7.73 7.61
CA LEU A 70 4.19 6.79 8.23
C LEU A 70 4.14 6.78 9.77
N PRO A 71 4.08 7.94 10.47
CA PRO A 71 3.93 7.94 11.92
C PRO A 71 2.67 7.24 12.42
N LEU A 72 1.51 7.41 11.75
CA LEU A 72 0.29 6.72 12.13
C LEU A 72 0.35 5.23 11.81
N LEU A 73 0.90 4.84 10.65
CA LEU A 73 1.09 3.42 10.33
C LEU A 73 2.01 2.73 11.35
N LYS A 74 3.10 3.40 11.76
CA LYS A 74 4.00 2.92 12.81
C LYS A 74 3.27 2.74 14.14
N MET A 75 2.52 3.75 14.58
CA MET A 75 1.75 3.68 15.82
C MET A 75 0.76 2.51 15.78
N SER A 76 0.01 2.35 14.69
CA SER A 76 -0.93 1.23 14.51
C SER A 76 -0.21 -0.12 14.59
N ALA A 77 0.96 -0.27 13.97
CA ALA A 77 1.74 -1.51 14.01
C ALA A 77 2.24 -1.84 15.43
N GLU A 78 2.84 -0.85 16.10
CA GLU A 78 3.40 -0.99 17.46
C GLU A 78 2.31 -1.31 18.50
N LEU A 79 1.11 -0.73 18.36
CA LEU A 79 -0.03 -1.04 19.25
C LEU A 79 -0.43 -2.52 19.21
N THR A 80 -0.23 -3.19 18.08
CA THR A 80 -0.50 -4.62 17.98
C THR A 80 0.61 -5.50 18.55
N GLY A 81 1.77 -4.92 18.90
CA GLY A 81 2.99 -5.65 19.25
C GLY A 81 3.90 -5.95 18.06
N GLY A 82 3.62 -5.36 16.89
CA GLY A 82 4.46 -5.42 15.71
C GLY A 82 5.41 -4.22 15.59
N GLY A 83 5.71 -3.78 14.37
CA GLY A 83 6.67 -2.71 14.13
C GLY A 83 6.65 -2.16 12.71
N LEU A 84 7.45 -1.11 12.47
CA LEU A 84 7.62 -0.49 11.16
C LEU A 84 9.10 -0.24 10.87
N TRP A 85 9.52 -0.59 9.65
CA TRP A 85 10.86 -0.43 9.13
C TRP A 85 10.80 0.32 7.79
N VAL A 86 11.76 1.21 7.58
CA VAL A 86 11.90 1.97 6.33
C VAL A 86 13.32 1.82 5.83
N GLU A 87 13.45 1.38 4.59
CA GLU A 87 14.70 1.29 3.85
C GLU A 87 14.60 2.24 2.67
N SER A 88 15.56 3.16 2.52
CA SER A 88 15.52 4.12 1.42
C SER A 88 16.92 4.59 1.07
N GLN A 89 17.15 4.81 -0.22
CA GLN A 89 18.37 5.43 -0.70
C GLN A 89 18.03 6.46 -1.78
N LYS A 90 18.63 7.64 -1.67
CA LYS A 90 18.49 8.72 -2.66
C LYS A 90 18.77 8.20 -4.09
N GLY A 91 17.80 8.39 -4.97
CA GLY A 91 17.81 7.95 -6.37
C GLY A 91 17.48 6.48 -6.60
N LYS A 92 17.17 5.69 -5.56
CA LYS A 92 16.83 4.27 -5.69
C LYS A 92 15.42 3.89 -5.24
N GLY A 93 14.71 4.81 -4.59
CA GLY A 93 13.36 4.57 -4.06
C GLY A 93 13.33 4.23 -2.57
N THR A 94 12.19 3.73 -2.13
CA THR A 94 11.86 3.48 -0.72
C THR A 94 11.10 2.17 -0.56
N VAL A 95 11.39 1.43 0.51
CA VAL A 95 10.62 0.26 0.96
C VAL A 95 10.19 0.51 2.39
N VAL A 96 8.88 0.47 2.63
CA VAL A 96 8.27 0.55 3.95
C VAL A 96 7.69 -0.82 4.27
N THR A 97 8.09 -1.41 5.39
CA THR A 97 7.53 -2.66 5.91
C THR A 97 6.87 -2.39 7.26
N ALA A 98 5.63 -2.83 7.43
CA ALA A 98 4.91 -2.79 8.69
C ALA A 98 4.38 -4.18 9.05
N GLU A 99 4.54 -4.59 10.30
CA GLU A 99 4.05 -5.88 10.80
C GLU A 99 3.01 -5.68 11.88
N PHE A 100 1.99 -6.52 11.85
CA PHE A 100 0.86 -6.51 12.79
C PHE A 100 0.62 -7.90 13.33
N VAL A 101 0.34 -8.01 14.63
CA VAL A 101 -0.04 -9.28 15.27
C VAL A 101 -1.55 -9.48 15.12
N LEU A 102 -1.96 -10.48 14.33
CA LEU A 102 -3.37 -10.70 13.97
C LEU A 102 -4.25 -11.11 15.15
N SER A 103 -3.67 -11.70 16.20
CA SER A 103 -4.39 -12.09 17.41
C SER A 103 -4.63 -10.93 18.39
N ASN A 104 -4.09 -9.74 18.13
CA ASN A 104 -4.28 -8.59 18.99
C ASN A 104 -5.65 -7.93 18.72
N ILE A 105 -6.39 -7.58 19.78
CA ILE A 105 -7.70 -6.92 19.70
C ILE A 105 -7.64 -5.56 19.00
N ASP A 106 -6.50 -4.88 19.10
CA ASP A 106 -6.26 -3.59 18.47
C ASP A 106 -5.77 -3.72 17.02
N CYS A 107 -5.65 -4.95 16.48
CA CYS A 107 -5.25 -5.16 15.09
C CYS A 107 -6.34 -4.64 14.13
N PRO A 108 -6.06 -3.58 13.35
CA PRO A 108 -7.04 -3.06 12.42
C PRO A 108 -7.30 -4.08 11.29
N PRO A 109 -8.53 -4.09 10.75
CA PRO A 109 -8.84 -4.90 9.57
C PRO A 109 -8.07 -4.37 8.35
N LEU A 110 -7.94 -5.21 7.31
CA LEU A 110 -7.26 -4.81 6.07
C LEU A 110 -7.99 -3.65 5.37
N GLY A 111 -9.34 -3.66 5.32
CA GLY A 111 -10.11 -2.60 4.67
C GLY A 111 -10.41 -2.85 3.20
N ASP A 112 -10.80 -1.80 2.45
CA ASP A 112 -11.20 -1.88 1.04
C ASP A 112 -9.98 -1.67 0.11
N MET A 113 -9.19 -2.74 -0.07
CA MET A 113 -8.03 -2.68 -0.97
C MET A 113 -8.40 -2.45 -2.43
N GLY A 114 -9.55 -2.95 -2.92
CA GLY A 114 -10.01 -2.65 -4.27
C GLY A 114 -10.32 -1.18 -4.46
N GLY A 115 -10.96 -0.53 -3.49
CA GLY A 115 -11.16 0.92 -3.46
C GLY A 115 -9.84 1.71 -3.44
N THR A 116 -8.88 1.27 -2.62
CA THR A 116 -7.54 1.87 -2.57
C THR A 116 -6.82 1.77 -3.92
N MET A 117 -6.82 0.59 -4.57
CA MET A 117 -6.21 0.40 -5.88
C MET A 117 -6.89 1.24 -6.95
N GLN A 118 -8.23 1.28 -6.97
CA GLN A 118 -8.99 2.14 -7.87
C GLN A 118 -8.59 3.61 -7.74
N LEU A 119 -8.49 4.13 -6.52
CA LEU A 119 -8.14 5.53 -6.27
C LEU A 119 -6.70 5.85 -6.72
N LEU A 120 -5.75 4.95 -6.45
CA LEU A 120 -4.36 5.12 -6.87
C LEU A 120 -4.23 5.18 -8.40
N VAL A 121 -4.89 4.25 -9.10
CA VAL A 121 -4.90 4.20 -10.57
C VAL A 121 -5.59 5.43 -11.15
N GLN A 122 -6.72 5.84 -10.59
CA GLN A 122 -7.44 7.05 -11.03
C GLN A 122 -6.58 8.33 -10.86
N GLN A 123 -5.83 8.44 -9.77
CA GLN A 123 -5.00 9.61 -9.49
C GLN A 123 -3.72 9.64 -10.33
N SER A 124 -3.22 8.49 -10.80
CA SER A 124 -1.94 8.38 -11.51
C SER A 124 -1.94 7.21 -12.50
N PRO A 125 -2.74 7.28 -13.59
CA PRO A 125 -2.91 6.16 -14.53
C PRO A 125 -1.63 5.79 -15.33
N GLY A 126 -0.64 6.69 -15.34
CA GLY A 126 0.68 6.46 -15.93
C GLY A 126 1.68 5.75 -15.02
N VAL A 127 1.36 5.56 -13.73
CA VAL A 127 2.20 4.82 -12.78
C VAL A 127 1.80 3.35 -12.82
N ARG A 128 2.79 2.45 -12.81
CA ARG A 128 2.54 1.02 -12.64
C ARG A 128 2.30 0.72 -11.17
N PHE A 129 1.14 0.14 -10.86
CA PHE A 129 0.85 -0.40 -9.55
C PHE A 129 0.82 -1.93 -9.60
N ILE A 130 1.49 -2.53 -8.64
CA ILE A 130 1.44 -3.98 -8.39
C ILE A 130 0.84 -4.16 -7.01
N TYR A 131 -0.24 -4.94 -6.92
CA TYR A 131 -0.79 -5.39 -5.64
C TYR A 131 -0.61 -6.89 -5.52
N ARG A 132 0.04 -7.35 -4.43
CA ARG A 132 0.18 -8.77 -4.11
C ARG A 132 -0.46 -9.08 -2.78
N ARG A 133 -1.28 -10.12 -2.77
CA ARG A 133 -1.94 -10.58 -1.56
C ARG A 133 -1.66 -12.05 -1.37
N GLN A 134 -1.23 -12.41 -0.16
CA GLN A 134 -0.91 -13.78 0.20
C GLN A 134 -1.45 -14.12 1.59
N THR A 135 -2.16 -15.24 1.71
CA THR A 135 -2.60 -15.86 2.97
C THR A 135 -2.13 -17.31 3.02
N GLU A 136 -2.41 -18.01 4.12
CA GLU A 136 -2.23 -19.46 4.20
C GLU A 136 -3.17 -20.24 3.27
N LYS A 137 -4.25 -19.61 2.79
CA LYS A 137 -5.29 -20.25 1.96
C LYS A 137 -5.09 -20.02 0.46
N GLY A 138 -4.34 -19.00 0.06
CA GLY A 138 -4.12 -18.65 -1.34
C GLY A 138 -3.40 -17.33 -1.53
N GLU A 139 -3.13 -17.01 -2.79
CA GLU A 139 -2.51 -15.77 -3.20
C GLU A 139 -3.07 -15.29 -4.53
N PHE A 140 -3.06 -13.97 -4.73
CA PHE A 140 -3.33 -13.36 -6.02
C PHE A 140 -2.49 -12.09 -6.19
N ALA A 141 -2.40 -11.63 -7.43
CA ALA A 141 -1.79 -10.36 -7.75
C ALA A 141 -2.60 -9.60 -8.80
N LEU A 142 -2.52 -8.27 -8.73
CA LEU A 142 -2.94 -7.34 -9.77
C LEU A 142 -1.69 -6.60 -10.24
N ASP A 143 -1.48 -6.54 -11.55
CA ASP A 143 -0.48 -5.68 -12.17
C ASP A 143 -1.15 -4.79 -13.22
N THR A 144 -1.09 -3.47 -13.02
CA THR A 144 -1.74 -2.54 -13.95
C THR A 144 -1.11 -2.53 -15.34
N ASP A 145 0.14 -2.98 -15.50
CA ASP A 145 0.75 -3.11 -16.82
C ASP A 145 0.13 -4.30 -17.60
N GLU A 146 -0.19 -5.40 -16.91
CA GLU A 146 -0.92 -6.53 -17.48
C GLU A 146 -2.33 -6.11 -17.88
N VAL A 147 -3.03 -5.38 -16.99
CA VAL A 147 -4.34 -4.81 -17.31
C VAL A 147 -4.24 -3.90 -18.54
N ARG A 148 -3.24 -3.02 -18.60
CA ARG A 148 -3.06 -2.09 -19.73
C ARG A 148 -2.83 -2.82 -21.06
N ALA A 149 -2.15 -3.97 -21.04
CA ALA A 149 -1.89 -4.76 -22.24
C ALA A 149 -3.18 -5.35 -22.85
N GLU A 150 -4.18 -5.65 -22.02
CA GLU A 150 -5.47 -6.24 -22.44
C GLU A 150 -6.53 -5.20 -22.86
N LEU A 151 -6.26 -3.91 -22.65
CA LEU A 151 -7.26 -2.84 -22.83
C LEU A 151 -7.33 -2.25 -24.25
N ASP A 152 -6.57 -2.74 -25.22
CA ASP A 152 -6.57 -2.26 -26.62
C ASP A 152 -6.53 -0.71 -26.77
N GLY A 153 -5.84 -0.03 -25.86
CA GLY A 153 -5.70 1.43 -25.84
C GLY A 153 -6.74 2.19 -25.00
N VAL A 154 -7.68 1.50 -24.34
CA VAL A 154 -8.56 2.13 -23.34
C VAL A 154 -7.74 2.59 -22.12
N PRO A 155 -7.86 3.86 -21.69
CA PRO A 155 -7.14 4.36 -20.52
C PRO A 155 -7.52 3.65 -19.21
N LEU A 156 -6.54 3.48 -18.31
CA LEU A 156 -6.76 2.84 -17.00
C LEU A 156 -7.70 3.63 -16.07
N ASP A 157 -7.82 4.95 -16.27
CA ASP A 157 -8.73 5.83 -15.52
C ASP A 157 -10.15 5.88 -16.10
N HIS A 158 -10.43 5.08 -17.14
CA HIS A 158 -11.79 4.91 -17.66
C HIS A 158 -12.70 4.29 -16.58
N PRO A 159 -13.95 4.77 -16.38
CA PRO A 159 -14.82 4.32 -15.29
C PRO A 159 -15.05 2.81 -15.22
N GLU A 160 -15.20 2.14 -16.38
CA GLU A 160 -15.41 0.69 -16.44
C GLU A 160 -14.16 -0.09 -16.03
N VAL A 161 -12.96 0.40 -16.39
CA VAL A 161 -11.69 -0.22 -16.01
C VAL A 161 -11.45 -0.04 -14.52
N LEU A 162 -11.72 1.15 -14.00
CA LEU A 162 -11.64 1.44 -12.56
C LEU A 162 -12.60 0.56 -11.75
N ALA A 163 -13.83 0.35 -12.25
CA ALA A 163 -14.80 -0.56 -11.64
C ALA A 163 -14.29 -2.01 -11.66
N PHE A 164 -13.74 -2.46 -12.80
CA PHE A 164 -13.13 -3.78 -12.93
C PHE A 164 -11.99 -3.98 -11.93
N ILE A 165 -11.05 -3.04 -11.82
CA ILE A 165 -9.91 -3.13 -10.89
C ILE A 165 -10.40 -3.31 -9.45
N ARG A 166 -11.38 -2.49 -9.03
CA ARG A 166 -11.96 -2.60 -7.68
C ARG A 166 -12.63 -3.95 -7.46
N GLN A 167 -13.42 -4.40 -8.43
CA GLN A 167 -14.16 -5.66 -8.35
C GLN A 167 -13.19 -6.84 -8.29
N PHE A 168 -12.23 -6.91 -9.20
CA PHE A 168 -11.20 -7.95 -9.25
C PHE A 168 -10.49 -8.11 -7.90
N VAL A 169 -9.97 -7.02 -7.33
CA VAL A 169 -9.26 -7.07 -6.04
C VAL A 169 -10.19 -7.54 -4.92
N ASN A 170 -11.41 -6.99 -4.83
CA ASN A 170 -12.31 -7.29 -3.72
C ASN A 170 -12.91 -8.70 -3.80
N GLU A 171 -13.13 -9.24 -5.00
CA GLU A 171 -13.55 -10.63 -5.19
C GLU A 171 -12.43 -11.59 -4.79
N ASN A 172 -11.21 -11.37 -5.29
CA ASN A 172 -10.07 -12.22 -4.95
C ASN A 172 -9.70 -12.15 -3.45
N GLU A 173 -9.79 -10.98 -2.80
CA GLU A 173 -9.61 -10.86 -1.34
C GLU A 173 -10.62 -11.73 -0.58
N LYS A 174 -11.89 -11.71 -0.98
CA LYS A 174 -12.92 -12.53 -0.35
C LYS A 174 -12.62 -14.01 -0.54
N GLU A 175 -12.29 -14.42 -1.76
CA GLU A 175 -11.99 -15.82 -2.06
C GLU A 175 -10.88 -16.38 -1.16
N ILE A 176 -9.75 -15.69 -1.04
CA ILE A 176 -8.60 -16.19 -0.26
C ILE A 176 -8.77 -16.05 1.27
N VAL A 177 -9.75 -15.27 1.74
CA VAL A 177 -10.08 -15.14 3.17
C VAL A 177 -11.20 -16.13 3.56
N GLU A 178 -12.20 -16.29 2.70
CA GLU A 178 -13.42 -17.08 2.89
C GLU A 178 -13.30 -18.54 2.39
N VAL A 179 -12.13 -19.02 1.92
CA VAL A 179 -11.97 -20.46 1.59
C VAL A 179 -12.45 -21.31 2.78
N HIS A 180 -13.41 -22.17 2.48
CA HIS A 180 -14.60 -22.47 3.29
C HIS A 180 -14.32 -23.22 4.61
N GLN A 181 -15.16 -22.94 5.60
CA GLN A 181 -15.46 -23.89 6.68
C GLN A 181 -16.26 -25.08 6.12
#